data_AF-A0A2D4L199-F1
#
_entry.id   AF-A0A2D4L199-F1
#
_cell.length_a   1.000
_cell.length_b   1.000
_cell.length_c   1.000
_cell.angle_alpha   90.00
_cell.angle_beta   90.00
_cell.angle_gamma   90.00
#
_symmetry.space_group_name_H-M   'P 1'
#
loop_
_entity.id
_entity.type
_entity.pdbx_description
1 polymer ?
#
loop_
_entity_poly.entity_id
_entity_poly.type
_entity_poly.pdbx_seq_one_letter_code
_entity_poly.pdbx_strand_id
1 'polypeptide(L)'
;AVGSGVVTLRQACILASIFETTGSVLLGAKVGETIRKGIIDVNLYYNSTGLLMAGEVSAMVGSAVWQLIASFLKLPISGTHCIVGSTIGFSLVAIGTQGVQWMELVKIVASWFISPLLSGMMSGALFLLIRFFILNKEDPVPNGLRALPVFYA
;
A
#
# COMPACT_ATOMS: atom_id res chain seq x y z
N ALA A 1 8.33 -1.58 -16.60
CA ALA A 1 9.80 -1.50 -16.51
C ALA A 1 10.46 -2.84 -16.86
N VAL A 2 10.35 -3.88 -16.02
CA VAL A 2 10.90 -5.20 -16.35
C VAL A 2 10.12 -5.87 -17.50
N GLY A 3 8.79 -5.90 -17.43
CA GLY A 3 7.95 -6.52 -18.47
C GLY A 3 8.03 -5.85 -19.85
N SER A 4 8.48 -4.59 -19.92
CA SER A 4 8.72 -3.87 -21.18
C SER A 4 10.17 -3.98 -21.69
N GLY A 5 11.03 -4.76 -21.01
CA GLY A 5 12.43 -4.97 -21.38
C GLY A 5 13.37 -3.80 -21.10
N VAL A 6 12.89 -2.72 -20.45
CA VAL A 6 13.66 -1.48 -20.23
C VAL A 6 14.72 -1.65 -19.13
N VAL A 7 14.43 -2.46 -18.11
CA VAL A 7 15.35 -2.75 -17.00
C VAL A 7 15.40 -4.24 -16.71
N THR A 8 16.57 -4.74 -16.30
CA THR A 8 16.71 -6.14 -15.87
C THR A 8 16.11 -6.36 -14.48
N LEU A 9 15.78 -7.62 -14.14
CA LEU A 9 15.23 -7.96 -12.82
C LEU A 9 16.18 -7.55 -11.67
N ARG A 10 17.50 -7.74 -11.85
CA ARG A 10 18.50 -7.33 -10.84
C ARG A 10 18.48 -5.83 -10.61
N GLN A 11 18.46 -5.03 -11.67
CA GLN A 11 18.39 -3.57 -11.57
C GLN A 11 17.09 -3.12 -10.90
N ALA A 12 15.95 -3.72 -11.27
CA ALA A 12 14.67 -3.42 -10.64
C ALA A 12 14.68 -3.69 -9.14
N CYS A 13 15.24 -4.82 -8.68
CA CYS A 13 15.33 -5.13 -7.25
C CYS A 13 16.22 -4.14 -6.47
N ILE A 14 17.37 -3.74 -7.05
CA ILE A 14 18.28 -2.76 -6.42
C ILE A 14 17.58 -1.39 -6.30
N LEU A 15 16.97 -0.92 -7.38
CA LEU A 15 16.23 0.35 -7.39
C LEU A 15 15.06 0.31 -6.40
N ALA A 16 14.25 -0.75 -6.43
CA ALA A 16 13.14 -0.93 -5.50
C ALA A 16 13.62 -0.88 -4.04
N SER A 17 14.71 -1.59 -3.71
CA SER A 17 15.24 -1.60 -2.34
C SER A 17 15.62 -0.20 -1.84
N ILE A 18 16.29 0.60 -2.68
CA ILE A 18 16.70 1.96 -2.32
C ILE A 18 15.48 2.87 -2.15
N PHE A 19 14.58 2.90 -3.15
CA PHE A 19 13.45 3.82 -3.15
C PHE A 19 12.36 3.43 -2.15
N GLU A 20 12.07 2.15 -1.97
CA GLU A 20 11.12 1.66 -0.94
C GLU A 20 11.64 1.96 0.47
N THR A 21 12.92 1.69 0.74
CA THR A 21 13.51 1.99 2.06
C THR A 21 13.50 3.49 2.32
N THR A 22 13.91 4.29 1.33
CA THR A 22 13.94 5.76 1.46
C THR A 22 12.52 6.31 1.66
N GLY A 23 11.54 5.85 0.86
CA GLY A 23 10.14 6.25 0.99
C GLY A 23 9.54 5.85 2.34
N SER A 24 9.83 4.64 2.82
CA SER A 24 9.41 4.18 4.14
C SER A 24 9.93 5.07 5.27
N VAL A 25 11.22 5.44 5.23
CA VAL A 25 11.84 6.34 6.23
C VAL A 25 11.27 7.76 6.16
N LEU A 26 11.07 8.31 4.96
CA LEU A 26 10.66 9.71 4.78
C LEU A 26 9.15 9.93 4.95
N LEU A 27 8.32 8.98 4.51
CA LEU A 27 6.87 9.17 4.37
C LEU A 27 6.04 8.13 5.15
N GLY A 28 6.65 7.08 5.71
CA GLY A 28 5.94 5.97 6.35
C GLY A 28 5.27 6.30 7.69
N ALA A 29 5.67 7.39 8.35
CA ALA A 29 5.20 7.73 9.70
C ALA A 29 3.67 7.89 9.80
N LYS A 30 3.04 8.53 8.81
CA LYS A 30 1.59 8.78 8.82
C LYS A 30 0.78 7.48 8.75
N VAL A 31 1.19 6.53 7.90
CA VAL A 31 0.52 5.24 7.76
C VAL A 31 0.73 4.38 9.00
N GLY A 32 1.94 4.41 9.57
CA GLY A 32 2.24 3.73 10.83
C GLY A 32 1.38 4.23 12.00
N GLU A 33 1.10 5.53 12.06
CA GLU A 33 0.20 6.09 13.08
C GLU A 33 -1.24 5.59 12.92
N THR A 34 -1.75 5.51 11.69
CA THR A 34 -3.09 4.95 11.42
C THR A 34 -3.19 3.49 11.84
N ILE A 35 -2.16 2.67 11.58
CA ILE A 35 -2.17 1.26 12.02
C ILE A 35 -2.17 1.17 13.54
N ARG A 36 -1.33 1.97 14.21
CA ARG A 36 -1.15 1.91 15.68
C ARG A 36 -2.36 2.42 16.47
N LYS A 37 -2.97 3.54 16.04
CA LYS A 37 -4.02 4.23 16.81
C LYS A 37 -5.39 4.22 16.15
N GLY A 38 -5.44 4.04 14.83
CA GLY A 38 -6.68 4.13 14.07
C GLY A 38 -7.45 2.81 14.02
N ILE A 39 -6.81 1.66 14.28
CA ILE A 39 -7.48 0.36 14.20
C ILE A 39 -7.95 -0.11 15.59
N ILE A 40 -7.17 0.18 16.63
CA ILE A 40 -7.41 -0.28 18.00
C ILE A 40 -7.49 0.90 18.96
N ASP A 41 -8.33 0.80 19.99
CA ASP A 41 -8.40 1.79 21.06
C ASP A 41 -7.29 1.55 22.09
N VAL A 42 -6.18 2.28 21.93
CA VAL A 42 -5.01 2.20 22.80
C VAL A 42 -5.34 2.53 24.26
N ASN A 43 -6.39 3.32 24.52
CA ASN A 43 -6.75 3.71 25.88
C ASN A 43 -7.22 2.52 26.73
N LEU A 44 -7.79 1.49 26.10
CA LEU A 44 -8.22 0.27 26.80
C LEU A 44 -7.04 -0.57 27.31
N TYR A 45 -5.83 -0.28 26.86
CA TYR A 45 -4.60 -0.99 27.22
C TYR A 45 -3.71 -0.23 28.23
N TYR A 46 -4.16 0.91 28.80
CA TYR A 46 -3.35 1.72 29.73
C TYR A 46 -2.85 0.93 30.95
N ASN A 47 -3.64 0.00 31.47
CA ASN A 47 -3.29 -0.83 32.62
C ASN A 47 -2.55 -2.12 32.23
N SER A 48 -2.36 -2.37 30.93
CA SER A 48 -1.89 -3.63 30.37
C SER A 48 -0.97 -3.42 29.15
N THR A 49 -0.01 -2.50 29.26
CA THR A 49 0.95 -2.19 28.17
C THR A 49 1.70 -3.42 27.65
N GLY A 50 1.99 -4.39 28.51
CA GLY A 50 2.63 -5.66 28.10
C GLY A 50 1.76 -6.48 27.15
N LEU A 51 0.43 -6.42 27.30
CA LEU A 51 -0.52 -7.10 26.41
C LEU A 51 -0.57 -6.42 25.04
N LEU A 52 -0.57 -5.09 25.01
CA LEU A 52 -0.51 -4.33 23.76
C LEU A 52 0.78 -4.64 22.98
N MET A 53 1.92 -4.64 23.66
CA MET A 53 3.21 -4.98 23.04
C MET A 53 3.22 -6.41 22.47
N ALA A 54 2.74 -7.39 23.24
CA ALA A 54 2.62 -8.78 22.78
C ALA A 54 1.63 -8.92 21.61
N GLY A 55 0.54 -8.15 21.63
CA GLY A 55 -0.46 -8.08 20.57
C GLY A 55 0.11 -7.56 19.25
N GLU A 56 0.84 -6.44 19.27
CA GLU A 56 1.49 -5.87 18.09
C GLU A 56 2.56 -6.80 17.51
N VAL A 57 3.37 -7.46 18.36
CA VAL A 57 4.33 -8.47 17.90
C VAL A 57 3.60 -9.65 17.25
N SER A 58 2.49 -10.10 17.85
CA SER A 58 1.66 -11.17 17.29
C SER A 58 1.03 -10.76 15.96
N ALA A 59 0.60 -9.50 15.82
CA ALA A 59 0.06 -8.95 14.57
C ALA A 59 1.11 -8.92 13.45
N MET A 60 2.32 -8.47 13.77
CA MET A 60 3.46 -8.46 12.83
C MET A 60 3.82 -9.87 12.38
N VAL A 61 3.94 -10.82 13.32
CA VAL A 61 4.27 -12.21 13.00
C VAL A 61 3.17 -12.85 12.17
N GLY A 62 1.90 -12.72 12.54
CA GLY A 62 0.76 -13.25 11.79
C GLY A 62 0.71 -12.71 10.36
N SER A 63 0.88 -11.39 10.21
CA SER A 63 0.94 -10.74 8.91
C SER A 63 2.13 -11.20 8.07
N ALA A 64 3.32 -11.31 8.67
CA ALA A 64 4.53 -11.75 7.98
C ALA A 64 4.44 -13.21 7.52
N VAL A 65 3.95 -14.11 8.38
CA VAL A 65 3.76 -15.54 8.05
C VAL A 65 2.81 -15.68 6.86
N TRP A 66 1.68 -14.97 6.87
CA TRP A 66 0.73 -15.04 5.76
C TRP A 66 1.30 -14.48 4.46
N GLN A 67 2.03 -13.35 4.53
CA GLN A 67 2.72 -12.78 3.37
C GLN A 67 3.79 -13.70 2.78
N LEU A 68 4.57 -14.38 3.64
CA LEU A 68 5.54 -15.37 3.20
C LEU A 68 4.87 -16.56 2.51
N ILE A 69 3.81 -17.12 3.11
CA ILE A 69 3.05 -18.23 2.52
C ILE A 69 2.50 -17.83 1.14
N ALA A 70 1.86 -16.66 1.03
CA ALA A 70 1.34 -16.17 -0.25
C ALA A 70 2.45 -15.94 -1.28
N SER A 71 3.61 -15.45 -0.85
CA SER A 71 4.79 -15.28 -1.71
C SER A 71 5.31 -16.62 -2.24
N PHE A 72 5.38 -17.65 -1.38
CA PHE A 72 5.75 -19.02 -1.81
C PHE A 72 4.74 -19.59 -2.81
N LEU A 73 3.46 -19.30 -2.62
CA LEU A 73 2.38 -19.69 -3.54
C LEU A 73 2.29 -18.80 -4.79
N LYS A 74 3.14 -17.77 -4.91
CA LYS A 74 3.15 -16.80 -6.01
C LYS A 74 1.82 -16.04 -6.17
N LEU A 75 1.09 -15.84 -5.07
CA LEU A 75 -0.17 -15.11 -5.04
C LEU A 75 0.10 -13.62 -4.75
N PRO A 76 -0.34 -12.69 -5.61
CA PRO A 76 -0.22 -11.27 -5.32
C PRO A 76 -1.27 -10.86 -4.29
N ILE A 77 -0.84 -10.67 -3.04
CA ILE A 77 -1.71 -10.24 -1.94
C ILE A 77 -1.31 -8.87 -1.41
N SER A 78 -2.22 -8.22 -0.68
CA SER A 78 -1.99 -6.91 -0.06
C SER A 78 -1.42 -7.06 1.36
N GLY A 79 -0.18 -6.62 1.58
CA GLY A 79 0.42 -6.58 2.92
C GLY A 79 -0.36 -5.68 3.90
N THR A 80 -1.00 -4.62 3.41
CA THR A 80 -1.85 -3.73 4.22
C THR A 80 -3.06 -4.47 4.79
N HIS A 81 -3.73 -5.32 4.00
CA HIS A 81 -4.85 -6.13 4.51
C HIS A 81 -4.38 -7.15 5.55
N CYS A 82 -3.17 -7.71 5.37
CA CYS A 82 -2.60 -8.69 6.28
C CYS A 82 -2.38 -8.09 7.67
N ILE A 83 -1.75 -6.90 7.76
CA ILE A 83 -1.48 -6.27 9.05
C ILE A 83 -2.77 -5.75 9.70
N VAL A 84 -3.67 -5.10 8.95
CA VAL A 84 -4.97 -4.64 9.47
C VAL A 84 -5.77 -5.80 10.03
N GLY A 85 -5.90 -6.89 9.29
CA GLY A 85 -6.62 -8.09 9.74
C GLY A 85 -5.98 -8.73 10.97
N SER A 86 -4.64 -8.79 11.02
CA SER A 86 -3.91 -9.35 12.17
C SER A 86 -4.07 -8.48 13.43
N THR A 87 -4.05 -7.16 13.28
CA THR A 87 -4.28 -6.18 14.36
C THR A 87 -5.69 -6.31 14.93
N ILE A 88 -6.71 -6.40 14.06
CA ILE A 88 -8.10 -6.65 14.48
C ILE A 88 -8.19 -8.00 15.20
N GLY A 89 -7.57 -9.04 14.66
CA GLY A 89 -7.58 -10.39 15.21
C GLY A 89 -7.08 -10.44 16.65
N PHE A 90 -5.90 -9.87 16.93
CA PHE A 90 -5.40 -9.87 18.32
C PHE A 90 -6.27 -9.00 19.24
N SER A 91 -6.76 -7.85 18.76
CA SER A 91 -7.57 -6.95 19.59
C SER A 91 -8.88 -7.61 20.01
N LEU A 92 -9.53 -8.33 19.09
CA LEU A 92 -10.71 -9.14 19.36
C LEU A 92 -10.44 -10.25 20.39
N VAL A 93 -9.27 -10.88 20.36
CA VAL A 93 -8.89 -11.91 21.34
C VAL A 93 -8.56 -11.29 22.70
N ALA A 94 -7.89 -10.15 22.73
CA ALA A 94 -7.38 -9.53 23.95
C ALA A 94 -8.45 -8.78 24.75
N ILE A 95 -9.30 -8.00 24.07
CA ILE A 95 -10.23 -7.04 24.70
C ILE A 95 -11.68 -7.21 24.17
N GLY A 96 -11.88 -7.99 23.11
CA GLY A 96 -13.18 -8.17 22.47
C GLY A 96 -13.50 -7.07 21.45
N THR A 97 -14.77 -6.98 21.04
CA THR A 97 -15.23 -6.05 20.00
C THR A 97 -15.02 -4.57 20.35
N GLN A 98 -14.99 -4.24 21.64
CA GLN A 98 -14.71 -2.89 22.14
C GLN A 98 -13.26 -2.44 21.92
N GLY A 99 -12.33 -3.37 21.69
CA GLY A 99 -10.93 -3.06 21.40
C GLY A 99 -10.68 -2.45 20.01
N VAL A 100 -11.66 -2.58 19.10
CA VAL A 100 -11.54 -2.21 17.69
C VAL A 100 -12.30 -0.92 17.40
N GLN A 101 -11.67 0.01 16.69
CA GLN A 101 -12.31 1.24 16.22
C GLN A 101 -13.07 1.00 14.91
N TRP A 102 -14.32 0.52 15.02
CA TRP A 102 -15.15 0.13 13.87
C TRP A 102 -15.37 1.24 12.85
N MET A 103 -15.55 2.49 13.29
CA MET A 103 -15.77 3.62 12.38
C MET A 103 -14.52 3.94 11.54
N GLU A 104 -13.33 3.83 12.12
CA GLU A 104 -12.08 3.98 11.37
C GLU A 104 -11.86 2.79 10.43
N LEU A 105 -12.18 1.57 10.87
CA LEU A 105 -12.12 0.39 10.00
C LEU A 105 -13.01 0.55 8.76
N VAL A 106 -14.22 1.10 8.90
CA VAL A 106 -15.11 1.38 7.75
C VAL A 106 -14.46 2.39 6.80
N LYS A 107 -13.81 3.44 7.30
CA LYS A 107 -13.09 4.41 6.45
C LYS A 107 -11.93 3.75 5.71
N ILE A 108 -11.16 2.89 6.39
CA ILE A 108 -10.07 2.13 5.78
C ILE A 108 -10.60 1.23 4.67
N VAL A 109 -11.66 0.46 4.94
CA VAL A 109 -12.29 -0.43 3.95
C VAL A 109 -12.82 0.36 2.77
N ALA A 110 -13.48 1.50 2.99
CA ALA A 110 -13.94 2.38 1.92
C ALA A 110 -12.78 2.86 1.03
N SER A 111 -11.62 3.20 1.64
CA SER A 111 -10.43 3.62 0.90
C SER A 111 -9.88 2.52 -0.03
N TRP A 112 -10.06 1.24 0.31
CA TRP A 112 -9.60 0.11 -0.51
C TRP A 112 -10.37 -0.01 -1.83
N PHE A 113 -11.62 0.45 -1.87
CA PHE A 113 -12.43 0.49 -3.10
C PHE A 113 -12.26 1.80 -3.86
N ILE A 114 -12.20 2.92 -3.13
CA ILE A 114 -12.08 4.24 -3.73
C ILE A 114 -10.72 4.40 -4.43
N SER A 115 -9.64 3.88 -3.85
CA SER A 115 -8.28 4.08 -4.40
C SER A 115 -8.08 3.44 -5.77
N PRO A 116 -8.46 2.16 -6.02
CA PRO A 116 -8.41 1.56 -7.35
C PRO A 116 -9.35 2.22 -8.36
N LEU A 117 -10.52 2.68 -7.90
CA LEU A 117 -11.46 3.39 -8.78
C LEU A 117 -10.88 4.71 -9.28
N LEU A 118 -10.36 5.53 -8.35
CA LEU A 118 -9.71 6.80 -8.67
C LEU A 118 -8.46 6.59 -9.53
N SER A 119 -7.64 5.59 -9.22
CA SER A 119 -6.44 5.30 -10.02
C SER A 119 -6.79 4.83 -11.44
N GLY A 120 -7.85 4.03 -11.60
CA GLY A 120 -8.37 3.63 -12.90
C GLY A 120 -8.89 4.81 -13.72
N MET A 121 -9.67 5.71 -13.10
CA MET A 121 -10.15 6.93 -13.77
C MET A 121 -9.00 7.85 -14.19
N MET A 122 -8.02 8.07 -13.31
CA MET A 122 -6.86 8.90 -13.62
C MET A 122 -5.98 8.28 -14.72
N SER A 123 -5.76 6.96 -14.67
CA SER A 123 -5.04 6.23 -15.72
C SER A 123 -5.76 6.33 -17.07
N GLY A 124 -7.08 6.18 -17.09
CA GLY A 124 -7.90 6.34 -18.29
C GLY A 124 -7.83 7.76 -18.86
N ALA A 125 -7.96 8.78 -18.00
CA ALA A 125 -7.83 10.18 -18.41
C ALA A 125 -6.43 10.47 -19.01
N LEU A 126 -5.36 10.01 -18.35
CA LEU A 126 -4.00 10.18 -18.84
C LEU A 126 -3.79 9.49 -20.19
N PHE A 127 -4.31 8.28 -20.36
CA PHE A 127 -4.22 7.55 -21.62
C PHE A 127 -4.97 8.27 -22.75
N LEU A 128 -6.16 8.83 -22.47
CA LEU A 128 -6.92 9.61 -23.46
C LEU A 128 -6.17 10.88 -23.88
N LEU A 129 -5.51 11.56 -22.94
CA LEU A 129 -4.67 12.72 -23.25
C LEU A 129 -3.50 12.31 -24.16
N ILE A 130 -2.76 11.25 -23.80
CA ILE A 130 -1.66 10.73 -24.62
C ILE A 130 -2.18 10.36 -26.02
N ARG A 131 -3.34 9.69 -26.10
CA ARG A 131 -3.92 9.27 -27.37
C ARG A 131 -4.29 10.47 -28.25
N PHE A 132 -4.92 11.49 -27.69
CA PHE A 132 -5.39 12.65 -28.44
C PHE A 132 -4.25 13.58 -28.87
N PHE A 133 -3.29 13.85 -27.97
CA PHE A 133 -2.22 14.83 -28.21
C PHE A 133 -0.99 14.25 -28.90
N ILE A 134 -0.73 12.94 -28.74
CA ILE A 134 0.47 12.29 -29.29
C ILE A 134 0.09 11.30 -30.38
N LEU A 135 -0.70 10.26 -30.05
CA LEU A 135 -0.88 9.10 -30.94
C LEU A 135 -1.76 9.37 -32.17
N ASN A 136 -2.77 10.23 -32.07
CA ASN A 136 -3.69 10.55 -33.17
C ASN A 136 -3.19 11.67 -34.10
N LYS A 137 -1.93 12.10 -34.01
CA LYS A 137 -1.34 13.12 -34.88
C LYS A 137 -0.73 12.47 -36.13
N GLU A 138 -0.70 13.22 -37.23
CA GLU A 138 -0.17 12.76 -38.52
C GLU A 138 1.29 12.26 -38.40
N ASP A 139 2.12 12.96 -37.60
CA ASP A 139 3.43 12.49 -37.17
C ASP A 139 3.51 12.48 -35.63
N PRO A 140 3.41 11.29 -34.98
CA PRO A 140 3.36 11.17 -33.53
C PRO A 140 4.74 11.28 -32.86
N VAL A 141 5.84 11.08 -33.60
CA VAL A 141 7.21 11.02 -33.06
C VAL A 141 7.68 12.36 -32.47
N PRO A 142 7.60 13.51 -33.19
CA PRO A 142 8.05 14.80 -32.64
C PRO A 142 7.18 15.28 -31.48
N ASN A 143 5.89 14.97 -31.49
CA ASN A 143 4.98 15.32 -30.39
C ASN A 143 5.27 14.47 -29.14
N GLY A 144 5.58 13.19 -29.31
CA GLY A 144 6.05 12.33 -28.23
C GLY A 144 7.33 12.87 -27.59
N LEU A 145 8.32 13.23 -28.40
CA LEU A 145 9.59 13.79 -27.92
C LEU A 145 9.40 15.11 -27.16
N ARG A 146 8.49 15.98 -27.61
CA ARG A 146 8.15 17.23 -26.91
C ARG A 146 7.41 17.01 -25.60
N ALA A 147 6.67 15.90 -25.47
CA ALA A 147 5.95 15.57 -24.25
C ALA A 147 6.82 14.87 -23.19
N LEU A 148 7.94 14.26 -23.57
CA LEU A 148 8.85 13.56 -22.64
C LEU A 148 9.24 14.38 -21.40
N PRO A 149 9.64 15.66 -21.50
CA PRO A 149 9.99 16.45 -20.32
C PRO A 149 8.84 16.59 -19.33
N VAL A 150 7.57 16.58 -19.78
CA VAL A 150 6.41 16.70 -18.89
C VAL A 150 6.14 15.39 -18.13
N PHE A 151 6.44 14.24 -18.74
CA PHE A 151 6.25 12.93 -18.11
C PHE A 151 7.43 12.52 -17.21
N TYR A 152 8.62 13.09 -17.43
CA TYR A 152 9.85 12.74 -16.72
C TYR A 152 10.40 13.85 -15.79
N ALA A 153 9.81 15.06 -15.80
CA ALA A 153 10.07 16.10 -14.80
C ALA A 153 9.22 15.91 -13.55
#